data_AF-A0A060W5G6-F1
#
_entry.id   AF-A0A060W5G6-F1
#
_cell.length_a   1.000
_cell.length_b   1.000
_cell.length_c   1.000
_cell.angle_alpha   90.00
_cell.angle_beta   90.00
_cell.angle_gamma   90.00
#
_symmetry.space_group_name_H-M   'P 1'
#
loop_
_entity.id
_entity.type
_entity.pdbx_description
1 polymer ?
#
loop_
_entity_poly.entity_id
_entity_poly.type
_entity_poly.pdbx_seq_one_letter_code
_entity_poly.pdbx_strand_id
1 'polypeptide(L)'
;MTVQRPILCLVLLDLKDSQKMETSQRSPVLSSCLISIIVVLNIILWMFLMSAVGLGAMHLHDCPLQPYIPIYLLVIGLTSIASLLLAYLNNTLETGFLSLLCSSCIFLLQLFNLGWFITGSEWVYSIYPPNYDTNGGEKYCQRKIYLFAFWFNSLGSICMAVVFFCGVFFIFLACVKMAFRGHHLLHSHKRSYGVDA
;
A
#
# COMPACT_ATOMS: atom_id res chain seq x y z
N MET A 1 13.42 -1.36 -15.24
CA MET A 1 12.49 -2.01 -14.29
C MET A 1 12.78 -1.54 -12.85
N THR A 2 12.81 -0.23 -12.61
CA THR A 2 13.33 0.38 -11.37
C THR A 2 12.23 0.99 -10.50
N VAL A 3 10.99 0.87 -10.96
CA VAL A 3 9.80 1.56 -10.47
C VAL A 3 9.30 1.04 -9.13
N GLN A 4 9.39 -0.29 -8.93
CA GLN A 4 8.89 -0.91 -7.71
C GLN A 4 9.76 -0.56 -6.51
N ARG A 5 10.97 -0.02 -6.70
CA ARG A 5 11.95 0.11 -5.61
C ARG A 5 11.51 0.89 -4.38
N PRO A 6 10.60 1.88 -4.35
CA PRO A 6 10.22 2.52 -3.08
C PRO A 6 9.17 1.72 -2.31
N ILE A 7 8.15 1.14 -2.97
CA ILE A 7 7.17 0.25 -2.33
C ILE A 7 7.81 -1.10 -2.02
N LEU A 8 8.62 -1.62 -2.94
CA LEU A 8 9.46 -2.79 -2.76
C LEU A 8 10.58 -2.52 -1.76
N CYS A 9 11.14 -1.30 -1.62
CA CYS A 9 12.06 -0.99 -0.51
C CYS A 9 11.32 -0.86 0.79
N LEU A 10 10.11 -0.30 0.85
CA LEU A 10 9.32 -0.28 2.08
C LEU A 10 8.95 -1.70 2.49
N VAL A 11 8.42 -2.51 1.57
CA VAL A 11 8.14 -3.93 1.78
C VAL A 11 9.42 -4.72 2.03
N LEU A 12 10.53 -4.45 1.34
CA LEU A 12 11.81 -5.11 1.59
C LEU A 12 12.47 -4.61 2.87
N LEU A 13 12.24 -3.39 3.34
CA LEU A 13 12.72 -2.88 4.63
C LEU A 13 11.86 -3.46 5.75
N ASP A 14 10.54 -3.50 5.60
CA ASP A 14 9.62 -4.24 6.49
C ASP A 14 9.99 -5.73 6.54
N LEU A 15 10.32 -6.34 5.39
CA LEU A 15 10.82 -7.71 5.35
C LEU A 15 12.24 -7.81 5.90
N LYS A 16 13.14 -6.86 5.64
CA LYS A 16 14.52 -6.86 6.18
C LYS A 16 14.48 -6.75 7.70
N ASP A 17 13.59 -5.93 8.26
CA ASP A 17 13.35 -5.81 9.70
C ASP A 17 12.69 -7.07 10.26
N SER A 18 11.69 -7.62 9.55
CA SER A 18 11.08 -8.92 9.91
C SER A 18 12.12 -10.06 9.90
N GLN A 19 13.03 -10.07 8.93
CA GLN A 19 14.11 -11.06 8.78
C GLN A 19 15.20 -10.87 9.84
N LYS A 20 15.49 -9.63 10.26
CA LYS A 20 16.47 -9.37 11.33
C LYS A 20 15.96 -9.84 12.70
N MET A 21 14.66 -9.96 12.87
CA MET A 21 14.04 -10.50 14.10
C MET A 21 13.81 -12.03 14.06
N GLU A 22 13.78 -12.66 12.88
CA GLU A 22 13.58 -14.10 12.67
C GLU A 22 14.87 -14.93 12.49
N THR A 23 16.07 -14.32 12.49
CA THR A 23 17.36 -15.02 12.28
C THR A 23 17.77 -16.04 13.33
N SER A 24 16.94 -16.34 14.33
CA SER A 24 17.28 -17.35 15.35
C SER A 24 16.63 -18.72 15.18
N GLN A 25 15.53 -18.94 14.43
CA GLN A 25 14.92 -20.30 14.39
C GLN A 25 13.88 -20.63 13.28
N ARG A 26 13.97 -20.15 12.02
CA ARG A 26 12.98 -20.57 10.98
C ARG A 26 13.57 -21.03 9.65
N SER A 27 13.00 -22.13 9.14
CA SER A 27 13.41 -22.96 8.01
C SER A 27 13.58 -22.22 6.66
N PRO A 28 14.62 -22.51 5.86
CA PRO A 28 14.94 -21.82 4.60
C PRO A 28 13.88 -21.98 3.49
N VAL A 29 13.03 -23.03 3.57
CA VAL A 29 11.96 -23.30 2.58
C VAL A 29 10.81 -22.29 2.62
N LEU A 30 10.51 -21.72 3.79
CA LEU A 30 9.42 -20.75 3.95
C LEU A 30 9.76 -19.41 3.28
N SER A 31 11.04 -19.03 3.29
CA SER A 31 11.53 -17.78 2.68
C SER A 31 11.40 -17.79 1.15
N SER A 32 11.70 -18.92 0.51
CA SER A 32 11.58 -19.07 -0.94
C SER A 32 10.13 -18.97 -1.44
N CYS A 33 9.19 -19.61 -0.73
CA CYS A 33 7.76 -19.50 -1.04
C CYS A 33 7.23 -18.07 -0.89
N LEU A 34 7.65 -17.36 0.16
CA LEU A 34 7.23 -15.98 0.40
C LEU A 34 7.72 -15.04 -0.72
N ILE A 35 8.98 -15.18 -1.14
CA ILE A 35 9.53 -14.36 -2.24
C ILE A 35 8.77 -14.62 -3.54
N SER A 36 8.48 -15.89 -3.86
CA SER A 36 7.71 -16.26 -5.05
C SER A 36 6.30 -15.65 -5.03
N ILE A 37 5.60 -15.75 -3.91
CA ILE A 37 4.26 -15.17 -3.72
C ILE A 37 4.30 -13.65 -3.90
N ILE A 38 5.29 -12.97 -3.32
CA ILE A 38 5.44 -11.52 -3.43
C ILE A 38 5.65 -11.08 -4.88
N VAL A 39 6.47 -11.80 -5.65
CA VAL A 39 6.71 -11.47 -7.07
C VAL A 39 5.43 -11.61 -7.88
N VAL A 40 4.68 -12.70 -7.69
CA VAL A 40 3.40 -12.94 -8.38
C VAL A 40 2.37 -11.87 -8.03
N LEU A 41 2.22 -11.54 -6.75
CA LEU A 41 1.31 -10.48 -6.30
C LEU A 41 1.67 -9.12 -6.91
N ASN A 42 2.96 -8.78 -6.99
CA ASN A 42 3.40 -7.53 -7.62
C ASN A 42 3.00 -7.47 -9.10
N ILE A 43 3.16 -8.55 -9.87
CA ILE A 43 2.79 -8.60 -11.28
C ILE A 43 1.27 -8.39 -11.46
N ILE A 44 0.47 -9.05 -10.61
CA ILE A 44 -1.00 -8.91 -10.64
C ILE A 44 -1.42 -7.47 -10.34
N LEU A 45 -0.81 -6.83 -9.33
CA LEU A 45 -1.08 -5.44 -8.98
C LEU A 45 -0.76 -4.48 -10.13
N TRP A 46 0.33 -4.72 -10.87
CA TRP A 46 0.69 -3.93 -12.05
C TRP A 46 -0.35 -4.03 -13.16
N MET A 47 -0.79 -5.25 -13.48
CA MET A 47 -1.83 -5.44 -14.50
C MET A 47 -3.13 -4.73 -14.11
N PHE A 48 -3.48 -4.79 -12.83
CA PHE A 48 -4.66 -4.13 -12.28
C PHE A 48 -4.57 -2.60 -12.38
N LEU A 49 -3.43 -2.01 -12.02
CA LEU A 49 -3.18 -0.56 -12.15
C LEU A 49 -3.24 -0.09 -13.60
N MET A 50 -2.68 -0.85 -14.54
CA MET A 50 -2.74 -0.50 -15.97
C MET A 50 -4.18 -0.55 -16.50
N SER A 51 -4.99 -1.51 -16.05
CA SER A 51 -6.42 -1.53 -16.37
C SER A 51 -7.19 -0.35 -15.77
N ALA A 52 -6.81 0.14 -14.59
CA ALA A 52 -7.41 1.32 -13.97
C ALA A 52 -7.20 2.58 -14.82
N VAL A 53 -5.96 2.81 -15.26
CA VAL A 53 -5.61 3.95 -16.11
C VAL A 53 -6.28 3.82 -17.48
N GLY A 54 -6.25 2.62 -18.07
CA GLY A 54 -6.86 2.37 -19.38
C GLY A 54 -8.37 2.59 -19.40
N LEU A 55 -9.09 2.09 -18.38
CA LEU A 55 -10.53 2.30 -18.26
C LEU A 55 -10.89 3.75 -17.96
N GLY A 56 -10.12 4.43 -17.11
CA GLY A 56 -10.29 5.85 -16.81
C GLY A 56 -10.06 6.77 -18.01
N ALA A 57 -9.08 6.45 -18.87
CA ALA A 57 -8.75 7.24 -20.05
C ALA A 57 -9.70 6.99 -21.24
N MET A 58 -10.08 5.73 -21.47
CA MET A 58 -10.86 5.35 -22.66
C MET A 58 -12.36 5.65 -22.52
N HIS A 59 -12.91 5.61 -21.29
CA HIS A 59 -14.34 5.75 -21.07
C HIS A 59 -14.71 7.02 -20.29
N LEU A 60 -13.90 8.08 -20.41
CA LEU A 60 -14.14 9.37 -19.75
C LEU A 60 -15.48 10.01 -20.14
N HIS A 61 -16.05 9.66 -21.31
CA HIS A 61 -17.28 10.24 -21.86
C HIS A 61 -18.50 9.31 -21.83
N ASP A 62 -18.35 8.05 -21.41
CA ASP A 62 -19.42 7.05 -21.51
C ASP A 62 -20.29 6.92 -20.25
N CYS A 63 -20.08 7.77 -19.23
CA CYS A 63 -20.88 7.79 -18.00
C CYS A 63 -21.18 9.24 -17.57
N PRO A 64 -22.23 9.88 -18.14
CA PRO A 64 -22.65 11.23 -17.76
C PRO A 64 -23.23 11.31 -16.33
N LEU A 65 -23.63 10.16 -15.76
CA LEU A 65 -24.24 10.09 -14.44
C LEU A 65 -23.28 10.52 -13.30
N GLN A 66 -21.97 10.25 -13.43
CA GLN A 66 -21.00 10.62 -12.39
C GLN A 66 -19.58 10.77 -12.96
N PRO A 67 -19.19 11.97 -13.43
CA PRO A 67 -17.87 12.23 -14.02
C PRO A 67 -16.72 12.10 -13.00
N TYR A 68 -17.02 12.12 -11.70
CA TYR A 68 -16.02 12.05 -10.63
C TYR A 68 -15.35 10.67 -10.49
N ILE A 69 -16.00 9.58 -10.92
CA ILE A 69 -15.41 8.23 -10.81
C ILE A 69 -14.23 8.03 -11.79
N PRO A 70 -14.35 8.35 -13.09
CA PRO A 70 -13.20 8.33 -14.01
C PRO A 70 -12.08 9.30 -13.59
N ILE A 71 -12.42 10.50 -13.11
CA ILE A 71 -11.45 11.49 -12.62
C ILE A 71 -10.69 10.94 -11.41
N TYR A 72 -11.39 10.28 -10.49
CA TYR A 72 -10.78 9.61 -9.34
C TYR A 72 -9.71 8.60 -9.77
N LEU A 73 -10.04 7.70 -10.71
CA LEU A 73 -9.13 6.68 -11.24
C LEU A 73 -7.92 7.31 -11.97
N LEU A 74 -8.13 8.40 -12.72
CA LEU A 74 -7.07 9.13 -13.41
C LEU A 74 -6.09 9.79 -12.45
N VAL A 75 -6.60 10.50 -11.43
CA VAL A 75 -5.75 11.19 -10.46
C VAL A 75 -4.88 10.19 -9.71
N ILE A 76 -5.43 9.05 -9.27
CA ILE A 76 -4.65 7.97 -8.65
C ILE A 76 -3.56 7.44 -9.60
N GLY A 77 -3.89 7.25 -10.88
CA GLY A 77 -2.92 6.79 -11.88
C GLY A 77 -1.78 7.79 -12.08
N LEU A 78 -2.11 9.06 -12.26
CA LEU A 78 -1.13 10.13 -12.54
C LEU A 78 -0.20 10.40 -11.37
N THR A 79 -0.74 10.47 -10.14
CA THR A 79 0.07 10.66 -8.93
C THR A 79 0.99 9.46 -8.69
N SER A 80 0.56 8.25 -9.04
CA SER A 80 1.39 7.04 -8.97
C SER A 80 2.55 7.10 -9.98
N ILE A 81 2.28 7.53 -11.22
CA ILE A 81 3.32 7.74 -12.24
C ILE A 81 4.28 8.87 -11.84
N ALA A 82 3.77 9.96 -11.29
CA ALA A 82 4.58 11.08 -10.80
C ALA A 82 5.48 10.65 -9.63
N SER A 83 4.94 9.89 -8.68
CA SER A 83 5.70 9.32 -7.56
C SER A 83 6.83 8.41 -8.05
N LEU A 84 6.54 7.63 -9.08
CA LEU A 84 7.54 6.81 -9.75
C LEU A 84 8.65 7.68 -10.37
N LEU A 85 8.28 8.68 -11.15
CA LEU A 85 9.25 9.54 -11.82
C LEU A 85 10.18 10.22 -10.80
N LEU A 86 9.60 10.73 -9.71
CA LEU A 86 10.35 11.31 -8.61
C LEU A 86 11.25 10.29 -7.91
N ALA A 87 10.79 9.05 -7.70
CA ALA A 87 11.61 8.00 -7.12
C ALA A 87 12.77 7.61 -8.04
N TYR A 88 12.56 7.60 -9.35
CA TYR A 88 13.63 7.38 -10.32
C TYR A 88 14.67 8.49 -10.24
N LEU A 89 14.24 9.76 -10.27
CA LEU A 89 15.12 10.92 -10.12
C LEU A 89 15.91 10.83 -8.81
N ASN A 90 15.26 10.53 -7.70
CA ASN A 90 15.90 10.39 -6.41
C ASN A 90 16.99 9.30 -6.37
N ASN A 91 16.86 8.23 -7.17
CA ASN A 91 17.87 7.18 -7.25
C ASN A 91 19.04 7.52 -8.20
N THR A 92 18.82 8.39 -9.18
CA THR A 92 19.83 8.79 -10.18
C THR A 92 20.65 9.99 -9.72
N LEU A 93 20.08 10.87 -8.90
CA LEU A 93 20.77 12.03 -8.35
C LEU A 93 21.62 11.63 -7.14
N GLU A 94 22.93 11.91 -7.20
CA GLU A 94 23.83 11.78 -6.05
C GLU A 94 23.41 12.74 -4.92
N THR A 95 23.69 12.35 -3.67
CA THR A 95 23.23 12.97 -2.43
C THR A 95 23.42 14.49 -2.41
N GLY A 96 22.29 15.22 -2.47
CA GLY A 96 22.24 16.69 -2.43
C GLY A 96 20.85 17.20 -2.02
N PHE A 97 20.62 18.51 -2.06
CA PHE A 97 19.34 19.13 -1.66
C PHE A 97 18.13 18.59 -2.47
N LEU A 98 18.36 18.24 -3.74
CA LEU A 98 17.30 17.77 -4.64
C LEU A 98 16.74 16.40 -4.21
N SER A 99 17.54 15.50 -3.64
CA SER A 99 17.06 14.19 -3.17
C SER A 99 16.15 14.32 -1.95
N LEU A 100 16.44 15.28 -1.06
CA LEU A 100 15.58 15.62 0.08
C LEU A 100 14.22 16.15 -0.39
N LEU A 101 14.22 17.03 -1.40
CA LEU A 101 13.00 17.56 -2.01
C LEU A 101 12.21 16.45 -2.70
N CYS A 102 12.84 15.60 -3.51
CA CYS A 102 12.17 14.49 -4.18
C CYS A 102 11.54 13.53 -3.16
N SER A 103 12.25 13.16 -2.10
CA SER A 103 11.72 12.31 -1.03
C SER A 103 10.50 12.95 -0.33
N SER A 104 10.60 14.24 -0.02
CA SER A 104 9.50 14.99 0.60
C SER A 104 8.28 15.08 -0.32
N CYS A 105 8.48 15.35 -1.61
CA CYS A 105 7.41 15.37 -2.61
C CYS A 105 6.75 14.00 -2.76
N ILE A 106 7.53 12.91 -2.77
CA ILE A 106 6.98 11.55 -2.81
C ILE A 106 6.09 11.31 -1.58
N PHE A 107 6.55 11.66 -0.39
CA PHE A 107 5.77 11.52 0.84
C PHE A 107 4.45 12.31 0.78
N LEU A 108 4.49 13.56 0.34
CA LEU A 108 3.29 14.39 0.16
C LEU A 108 2.32 13.80 -0.86
N LEU A 109 2.82 13.27 -1.99
CA LEU A 109 1.98 12.60 -2.99
C LEU A 109 1.33 11.34 -2.42
N GLN A 110 2.02 10.57 -1.58
CA GLN A 110 1.43 9.41 -0.92
C GLN A 110 0.33 9.82 0.07
N LEU A 111 0.54 10.86 0.87
CA LEU A 111 -0.50 11.38 1.77
C LEU A 111 -1.72 11.87 0.99
N PHE A 112 -1.50 12.59 -0.11
CA PHE A 112 -2.58 13.03 -1.00
C PHE A 112 -3.34 11.83 -1.57
N ASN A 113 -2.64 10.80 -2.04
CA ASN A 113 -3.26 9.57 -2.55
C ASN A 113 -4.10 8.84 -1.51
N LEU A 114 -3.66 8.80 -0.25
CA LEU A 114 -4.44 8.21 0.85
C LEU A 114 -5.74 9.00 1.08
N GLY A 115 -5.66 10.33 1.17
CA GLY A 115 -6.86 11.17 1.34
C GLY A 115 -7.81 11.12 0.15
N TRP A 116 -7.24 11.05 -1.06
CA TRP A 116 -7.99 10.93 -2.30
C TRP A 116 -8.69 9.56 -2.40
N PHE A 117 -8.02 8.48 -1.99
CA PHE A 117 -8.60 7.13 -1.93
C PHE A 117 -9.84 7.08 -1.04
N ILE A 118 -9.77 7.70 0.14
CA ILE A 118 -10.93 7.79 1.06
C ILE A 118 -12.08 8.56 0.39
N THR A 119 -11.79 9.70 -0.23
CA THR A 119 -12.81 10.49 -0.92
C THR A 119 -13.45 9.72 -2.09
N GLY A 120 -12.64 9.00 -2.86
CA GLY A 120 -13.14 8.17 -3.96
C GLY A 120 -13.98 6.99 -3.49
N SER A 121 -13.71 6.45 -2.31
CA SER A 121 -14.54 5.40 -1.71
C SER A 121 -15.99 5.86 -1.54
N GLU A 122 -16.19 7.07 -1.02
CA GLU A 122 -17.51 7.67 -0.85
C GLU A 122 -18.22 7.90 -2.19
N TRP A 123 -17.50 8.38 -3.21
CA TRP A 123 -18.06 8.58 -4.54
C TRP A 123 -18.53 7.28 -5.20
N VAL A 124 -17.86 6.17 -4.94
CA VAL A 124 -18.24 4.86 -5.47
C VAL A 124 -19.43 4.27 -4.72
N TYR A 125 -19.47 4.41 -3.40
CA TYR A 125 -20.56 3.88 -2.57
C TYR A 125 -21.85 4.73 -2.64
N SER A 126 -21.75 6.04 -2.86
CA SER A 126 -22.89 6.95 -2.93
C SER A 126 -23.91 6.62 -4.03
N ILE A 127 -23.45 6.00 -5.13
CA ILE A 127 -24.30 5.63 -6.28
C ILE A 127 -24.77 4.17 -6.21
N TYR A 128 -24.53 3.45 -5.12
CA TYR A 128 -24.98 2.06 -5.00
C TYR A 128 -26.48 2.00 -4.61
N PRO A 129 -27.36 1.31 -5.38
CA PRO A 129 -27.13 0.61 -6.64
C PRO A 129 -27.22 1.53 -7.88
N PRO A 130 -26.32 1.39 -8.87
CA PRO A 130 -26.35 2.24 -10.07
C PRO A 130 -27.43 1.78 -11.05
N ASN A 131 -27.93 2.72 -11.87
CA ASN A 131 -28.85 2.40 -12.95
C ASN A 131 -28.07 1.96 -14.21
N TYR A 132 -28.37 0.75 -14.70
CA TYR A 132 -27.75 0.16 -15.89
C TYR A 132 -28.61 0.28 -17.15
N ASP A 133 -29.79 0.92 -17.07
CA ASP A 133 -30.72 1.00 -18.20
C ASP A 133 -30.21 1.98 -19.27
N THR A 134 -29.93 1.43 -20.46
CA THR A 134 -29.49 2.17 -21.65
C THR A 134 -30.55 3.15 -22.17
N ASN A 135 -31.82 2.97 -21.80
CA ASN A 135 -32.93 3.83 -22.25
C ASN A 135 -33.20 5.02 -21.30
N GLY A 136 -32.47 5.11 -20.18
CA GLY A 136 -32.72 6.06 -19.08
C GLY A 136 -32.05 7.44 -19.20
N GLY A 137 -31.44 7.79 -20.35
CA GLY A 137 -30.82 9.11 -20.56
C GLY A 137 -29.61 9.40 -19.65
N GLU A 138 -29.57 10.62 -19.07
CA GLU A 138 -28.46 11.21 -18.26
C GLU A 138 -28.00 10.36 -17.05
N LYS A 139 -28.73 9.29 -16.72
CA LYS A 139 -28.44 8.41 -15.58
C LYS A 139 -27.83 7.05 -15.94
N TYR A 140 -27.26 6.91 -17.12
CA TYR A 140 -26.59 5.68 -17.56
C TYR A 140 -25.13 5.64 -17.11
N CYS A 141 -24.70 4.50 -16.54
CA CYS A 141 -23.28 4.21 -16.33
C CYS A 141 -22.91 2.79 -16.79
N GLN A 142 -21.84 2.66 -17.56
CA GLN A 142 -21.39 1.35 -18.02
C GLN A 142 -20.99 0.45 -16.85
N ARG A 143 -21.63 -0.73 -16.81
CA ARG A 143 -21.45 -1.75 -15.77
C ARG A 143 -20.00 -2.08 -15.47
N LYS A 144 -19.14 -2.15 -16.50
CA LYS A 144 -17.73 -2.53 -16.36
C LYS A 144 -16.90 -1.52 -15.56
N ILE A 145 -17.07 -0.23 -15.80
CA ILE A 145 -16.30 0.84 -15.16
C ILE A 145 -16.68 0.94 -13.68
N TYR A 146 -17.98 0.90 -13.39
CA TYR A 146 -18.49 0.94 -12.02
C TYR A 146 -17.99 -0.26 -11.21
N LEU A 147 -18.14 -1.48 -11.75
CA LEU A 147 -17.64 -2.70 -11.09
C LEU A 147 -16.14 -2.62 -10.85
N PHE A 148 -15.38 -2.13 -11.83
CA PHE A 148 -13.95 -1.95 -11.68
C PHE A 148 -13.60 -0.99 -10.53
N ALA A 149 -14.23 0.19 -10.48
CA ALA A 149 -14.01 1.17 -9.42
C ALA A 149 -14.41 0.62 -8.04
N PHE A 150 -15.53 -0.11 -7.97
CA PHE A 150 -16.01 -0.79 -6.77
C PHE A 150 -15.03 -1.84 -6.26
N TRP A 151 -14.57 -2.73 -7.13
CA TRP A 151 -13.60 -3.76 -6.77
C TRP A 151 -12.24 -3.17 -6.42
N PHE A 152 -11.77 -2.16 -7.16
CA PHE A 152 -10.53 -1.44 -6.86
C PHE A 152 -10.56 -0.84 -5.45
N ASN A 153 -11.64 -0.12 -5.13
CA ASN A 153 -11.82 0.50 -3.83
C ASN A 153 -11.98 -0.53 -2.70
N SER A 154 -12.76 -1.59 -2.95
CA SER A 154 -12.97 -2.67 -1.98
C SER A 154 -11.66 -3.39 -1.66
N LEU A 155 -10.89 -3.80 -2.68
CA LEU A 155 -9.60 -4.46 -2.48
C LEU A 155 -8.60 -3.56 -1.75
N GLY A 156 -8.53 -2.27 -2.11
CA GLY A 156 -7.65 -1.31 -1.41
C GLY A 156 -8.00 -1.17 0.07
N SER A 157 -9.29 -1.08 0.40
CA SER A 157 -9.75 -0.98 1.79
C SER A 157 -9.43 -2.23 2.62
N ILE A 158 -9.60 -3.42 2.04
CA ILE A 158 -9.27 -4.70 2.68
C ILE A 158 -7.76 -4.77 2.94
N CYS A 159 -6.93 -4.43 1.95
CA CYS A 159 -5.48 -4.43 2.11
C CYS A 159 -5.02 -3.48 3.24
N MET A 160 -5.55 -2.26 3.28
CA MET A 160 -5.25 -1.29 4.34
C MET A 160 -5.63 -1.81 5.73
N ALA A 161 -6.81 -2.43 5.86
CA ALA A 161 -7.25 -3.03 7.11
C ALA A 161 -6.32 -4.16 7.55
N VAL A 162 -5.95 -5.08 6.65
CA VAL A 162 -5.03 -6.19 6.95
C VAL A 162 -3.67 -5.67 7.43
N VAL A 163 -3.09 -4.70 6.73
CA VAL A 163 -1.80 -4.10 7.11
C VAL A 163 -1.88 -3.48 8.50
N PHE A 164 -2.96 -2.75 8.80
CA PHE A 164 -3.17 -2.13 10.11
C PHE A 164 -3.29 -3.19 11.23
N PHE A 165 -4.13 -4.21 11.06
CA PHE A 165 -4.31 -5.27 12.06
C PHE A 165 -3.05 -6.11 12.26
N CYS A 166 -2.36 -6.48 11.18
CA CYS A 166 -1.09 -7.19 11.26
C CYS A 166 -0.03 -6.33 11.96
N GLY A 167 0.10 -5.05 11.61
CA GLY A 167 1.05 -4.12 12.22
C GLY A 167 0.83 -3.97 13.73
N VAL A 168 -0.40 -3.73 14.17
CA VAL A 168 -0.76 -3.63 15.61
C VAL A 168 -0.45 -4.93 16.34
N PHE A 169 -0.76 -6.08 15.74
CA PHE A 169 -0.45 -7.38 16.32
C PHE A 169 1.05 -7.62 16.48
N PHE A 170 1.87 -7.30 15.46
CA PHE A 170 3.33 -7.43 15.54
C PHE A 170 3.93 -6.48 16.58
N ILE A 171 3.46 -5.24 16.65
CA ILE A 171 3.90 -4.26 17.66
C ILE A 171 3.57 -4.77 19.06
N PHE A 172 2.35 -5.27 19.28
CA PHE A 172 1.95 -5.85 20.56
C PHE A 172 2.86 -7.01 20.97
N LEU A 173 3.12 -7.96 20.07
CA LEU A 173 4.04 -9.07 20.32
C LEU A 173 5.47 -8.60 20.62
N ALA A 174 5.95 -7.58 19.93
CA ALA A 174 7.26 -6.99 20.18
C ALA A 174 7.33 -6.36 21.58
N CYS A 175 6.31 -5.59 21.98
CA CYS A 175 6.20 -5.01 23.31
C CYS A 175 6.20 -6.09 24.42
N VAL A 176 5.43 -7.17 24.24
CA VAL A 176 5.38 -8.29 25.19
C VAL A 176 6.75 -8.98 25.30
N LYS A 177 7.41 -9.24 24.17
CA LYS A 177 8.76 -9.83 24.14
C LYS A 177 9.79 -8.94 24.83
N MET A 178 9.74 -7.63 24.61
CA MET A 178 10.64 -6.65 25.24
C MET A 178 10.43 -6.59 26.75
N ALA A 179 9.18 -6.59 27.21
CA ALA A 179 8.85 -6.62 28.64
C ALA A 179 9.37 -7.89 29.33
N PHE A 180 9.20 -9.06 28.70
CA PHE A 180 9.68 -10.33 29.25
C PHE A 180 11.22 -10.39 29.32
N ARG A 181 11.92 -9.87 28.30
CA ARG A 181 13.39 -9.76 28.32
C ARG A 181 13.89 -8.85 29.43
N GLY A 182 13.23 -7.71 29.64
CA GLY A 182 13.56 -6.77 30.72
C GLY A 182 13.40 -7.41 32.10
N HIS A 183 12.33 -8.17 32.32
CA HIS A 183 12.11 -8.89 33.59
C HIS A 183 13.19 -9.96 33.84
N HIS A 184 13.58 -10.72 32.82
CA HIS A 184 14.63 -11.73 32.93
C HIS A 184 16.01 -11.11 33.27
N LEU A 185 16.36 -9.97 32.67
CA LEU A 185 17.62 -9.26 32.92
C LEU A 185 17.69 -8.65 34.34
N LEU A 186 16.58 -8.12 34.85
CA LEU A 186 16.51 -7.61 36.23
C LEU A 186 16.69 -8.74 37.26
N HIS A 187 16.14 -9.92 36.97
CA HIS A 187 16.30 -11.08 37.84
C HIS A 187 17.75 -11.62 37.82
N SER A 188 18.42 -11.64 36.66
CA SER A 188 19.84 -12.03 36.59
C SER A 188 20.76 -11.02 37.27
N HIS A 189 20.47 -9.72 37.15
CA HIS A 189 21.25 -8.66 37.81
C HIS A 189 21.13 -8.76 39.34
N LYS A 190 19.93 -8.95 39.90
CA LYS A 190 19.76 -9.15 41.35
C LYS A 190 20.51 -10.38 41.89
N ARG A 191 20.59 -11.46 41.10
CA ARG A 191 21.34 -12.67 41.49
C ARG A 191 22.86 -12.46 41.48
N SER A 192 23.38 -11.53 40.67
CA SER A 192 24.82 -11.23 40.58
C SER A 192 25.35 -10.31 41.69
N TYR A 193 24.50 -9.52 42.34
CA TYR A 193 24.86 -8.62 43.45
C TYR A 193 24.49 -9.19 44.85
N GLY A 194 23.94 -10.40 44.90
CA GLY A 194 23.46 -11.05 46.12
C GLY A 194 24.35 -12.20 46.63
N VAL A 195 25.59 -12.32 46.15
CA VAL A 195 26.52 -13.38 46.55
C VAL A 195 27.85 -12.74 46.92
N ASP A 196 27.87 -12.01 48.04
CA ASP A 196 29.08 -11.59 48.78
C ASP A 196 28.68 -11.32 50.26
N ALA A 197 27.93 -12.24 50.86
CA ALA A 197 27.62 -12.24 52.29
C ALA A 197 27.72 -13.66 52.86
#